data_AF-A0A7W1B2B3-F1
#
_entry.id   AF-A0A7W1B2B3-F1
#
_cell.length_a   1.000
_cell.length_b   1.000
_cell.length_c   1.000
_cell.angle_alpha   90.00
_cell.angle_beta   90.00
_cell.angle_gamma   90.00
#
_symmetry.space_group_name_H-M   'P 1'
#
loop_
_entity.id
_entity.type
_entity.pdbx_description
1 polymer ?
#
loop_
_entity_poly.entity_id
_entity_poly.type
_entity_poly.pdbx_seq_one_letter_code
_entity_poly.pdbx_strand_id
1 'polypeptide(L)'
;MRHFGQMSDAARGRLFLHQPERIGPDDDRELRAVALGATLYSPATRPALAADITRRAREGLQSHVLCLEDSVADDQVIAAEANLISQLQQYADAGGGDGQLFVRVRLPDQIPDLLRRLGGAREVLSGFVLPKFTAPVGRKYLEALEGAPGGDRLVVMPVVETPDVVHQESRTYALRSIAHLLAENRERVLAVRIGATDLCAVLGLRRDRELPIYDLHPVASVISDIVSMFSRADGTGFVVTGPVWEYFSTHTRLFKPQLRSTPFVEHEVPQLRSALLAGDLDGLIREIVLD
;
A
#
# COMPACT_ATOMS: atom_id res chain seq x y z
N MET A 1 -14.02 7.59 -10.94
CA MET A 1 -13.75 6.60 -9.87
C MET A 1 -14.45 7.00 -8.59
N ARG A 2 -15.22 6.11 -7.98
CA ARG A 2 -16.04 6.38 -6.79
C ARG A 2 -15.27 6.16 -5.49
N HIS A 3 -14.36 7.08 -5.15
CA HIS A 3 -13.64 7.08 -3.86
C HIS A 3 -14.47 7.60 -2.66
N PHE A 4 -15.60 8.26 -2.92
CA PHE A 4 -16.42 8.91 -1.88
C PHE A 4 -17.83 8.29 -1.84
N GLY A 5 -17.90 7.02 -1.43
CA GLY A 5 -19.16 6.26 -1.34
C GLY A 5 -20.24 6.92 -0.47
N GLN A 6 -19.82 7.72 0.51
CA GLN A 6 -20.63 8.45 1.49
C GLN A 6 -21.28 9.74 0.95
N MET A 7 -20.93 10.20 -0.26
CA MET A 7 -21.52 11.42 -0.82
C MET A 7 -22.96 11.17 -1.27
N SER A 8 -23.87 12.09 -0.91
CA SER A 8 -25.23 12.08 -1.43
C SER A 8 -25.27 12.34 -2.94
N ASP A 9 -26.29 11.85 -3.62
CA ASP A 9 -26.44 12.07 -5.07
C ASP A 9 -26.55 13.55 -5.42
N ALA A 10 -27.16 14.36 -4.56
CA ALA A 10 -27.20 15.82 -4.72
C ALA A 10 -25.81 16.47 -4.63
N ALA A 11 -24.96 16.00 -3.70
CA ALA A 11 -23.58 16.48 -3.62
C ALA A 11 -22.75 16.04 -4.84
N ARG A 12 -22.95 14.80 -5.30
CA ARG A 12 -22.29 14.28 -6.50
C ARG A 12 -22.66 15.06 -7.76
N GLY A 13 -23.96 15.32 -7.97
CA GLY A 13 -24.45 16.09 -9.12
C GLY A 13 -23.93 17.53 -9.16
N ARG A 14 -23.60 18.11 -8.00
CA ARG A 14 -22.98 19.44 -7.92
C ARG A 14 -21.47 19.43 -8.16
N LEU A 15 -20.77 18.40 -7.67
CA LEU A 15 -19.30 18.40 -7.60
C LEU A 15 -18.62 17.77 -8.82
N PHE A 16 -19.31 16.89 -9.54
CA PHE A 16 -18.73 16.15 -10.65
C PHE A 16 -19.42 16.46 -11.97
N LEU A 17 -18.62 16.82 -12.98
CA LEU A 17 -19.08 16.92 -14.37
C LEU A 17 -19.53 15.54 -14.91
N HIS A 18 -18.81 14.47 -14.56
CA HIS A 18 -19.17 13.08 -14.87
C HIS A 18 -19.33 12.30 -13.58
N GLN A 19 -20.42 11.53 -13.49
CA GLN A 19 -20.71 10.77 -12.28
C GLN A 19 -19.59 9.75 -12.00
N PRO A 20 -19.08 9.67 -10.76
CA PRO A 20 -18.04 8.72 -10.42
C PRO A 20 -18.59 7.29 -10.44
N GLU A 21 -17.95 6.43 -11.21
CA GLU A 21 -18.28 5.01 -11.32
C GLU A 21 -17.43 4.13 -10.42
N ARG A 22 -17.97 2.96 -10.11
CA ARG A 22 -17.31 1.92 -9.31
C ARG A 22 -16.32 1.19 -10.20
N ILE A 23 -15.14 0.89 -9.68
CA ILE A 23 -14.15 0.07 -10.37
C ILE A 23 -14.23 -1.35 -9.82
N GLY A 24 -14.55 -2.28 -10.69
CA GLY A 24 -14.66 -3.70 -10.46
C GLY A 24 -13.39 -4.48 -10.81
N PRO A 25 -13.40 -5.80 -10.57
CA PRO A 25 -12.28 -6.68 -10.85
C PRO A 25 -12.01 -6.87 -12.36
N ASP A 26 -13.03 -6.71 -13.21
CA ASP A 26 -12.94 -6.91 -14.66
C ASP A 26 -12.57 -5.63 -15.44
N ASP A 27 -12.43 -4.50 -14.74
CA ASP A 27 -11.96 -3.25 -15.34
C ASP A 27 -10.47 -3.31 -15.71
N ASP A 28 -10.06 -2.38 -16.58
CA ASP A 28 -8.67 -2.21 -16.99
C ASP A 28 -7.70 -2.18 -15.79
N ARG A 29 -6.58 -2.91 -15.91
CA ARG A 29 -5.61 -3.09 -14.83
C ARG A 29 -5.00 -1.76 -14.38
N GLU A 30 -4.66 -0.87 -15.31
CA GLU A 30 -4.06 0.42 -14.97
C GLU A 30 -5.07 1.31 -14.25
N LEU A 31 -6.33 1.29 -14.69
CA LEU A 31 -7.42 1.96 -13.99
C LEU A 31 -7.60 1.40 -12.57
N ARG A 32 -7.62 0.07 -12.40
CA ARG A 32 -7.67 -0.59 -11.09
C ARG A 32 -6.50 -0.22 -10.19
N ALA A 33 -5.30 -0.10 -10.75
CA ALA A 33 -4.10 0.26 -10.01
C ALA A 33 -4.15 1.70 -9.47
N VAL A 34 -4.60 2.65 -10.30
CA VAL A 34 -4.82 4.05 -9.86
C VAL A 34 -5.96 4.12 -8.84
N ALA A 35 -6.98 3.28 -8.97
CA ALA A 35 -8.13 3.23 -8.08
C ALA A 35 -7.88 2.63 -6.70
N LEU A 36 -6.68 2.07 -6.44
CA LEU A 36 -6.31 1.56 -5.11
C LEU A 36 -6.55 2.62 -4.02
N GLY A 37 -6.30 3.90 -4.33
CA GLY A 37 -6.46 4.99 -3.36
C GLY A 37 -5.62 4.78 -2.10
N ALA A 38 -6.12 5.24 -0.95
CA ALA A 38 -5.50 4.97 0.34
C ALA A 38 -5.77 3.52 0.78
N THR A 39 -4.85 2.60 0.49
CA THR A 39 -4.95 1.20 0.89
C THR A 39 -4.87 1.04 2.40
N LEU A 40 -5.89 0.46 3.02
CA LEU A 40 -5.86 0.11 4.44
C LEU A 40 -5.18 -1.24 4.64
N TYR A 41 -4.27 -1.34 5.60
CA TYR A 41 -3.72 -2.62 6.05
C TYR A 41 -4.39 -3.02 7.36
N SER A 42 -4.69 -4.31 7.54
CA SER A 42 -5.22 -4.83 8.80
C SER A 42 -4.65 -6.22 9.09
N PRO A 43 -4.28 -6.51 10.35
CA PRO A 43 -3.82 -7.85 10.69
C PRO A 43 -4.94 -8.86 10.50
N ALA A 44 -4.58 -10.02 9.95
CA ALA A 44 -5.51 -11.13 9.73
C ALA A 44 -6.02 -11.76 11.03
N THR A 45 -5.52 -11.35 12.20
CA THR A 45 -5.98 -11.80 13.54
C THR A 45 -7.24 -11.09 14.03
N ARG A 46 -7.74 -10.05 13.31
CA ARG A 46 -8.92 -9.30 13.77
C ARG A 46 -10.18 -10.20 13.81
N PRO A 47 -10.90 -10.27 14.94
CA PRO A 47 -12.02 -11.21 15.11
C PRO A 47 -13.29 -10.82 14.35
N ALA A 48 -13.41 -9.57 13.90
CA ALA A 48 -14.57 -9.05 13.17
C ALA A 48 -14.16 -8.53 11.78
N LEU A 49 -13.19 -9.19 11.14
CA LEU A 49 -12.59 -8.72 9.90
C LEU A 49 -13.58 -8.58 8.75
N ALA A 50 -14.54 -9.50 8.59
CA ALA A 50 -15.60 -9.43 7.59
C ALA A 50 -16.44 -8.16 7.76
N ALA A 51 -16.88 -7.88 8.98
CA ALA A 51 -17.66 -6.68 9.31
C ALA A 51 -16.84 -5.40 9.13
N ASP A 52 -15.54 -5.44 9.47
CA ASP A 52 -14.63 -4.31 9.26
C ASP A 52 -14.45 -4.00 7.77
N ILE A 53 -14.28 -5.02 6.91
CA ILE A 53 -14.16 -4.85 5.44
C ILE A 53 -15.41 -4.15 4.90
N THR A 54 -16.60 -4.68 5.17
CA THR A 54 -17.87 -4.09 4.72
C THR A 54 -18.05 -2.66 5.24
N ARG A 55 -17.76 -2.41 6.52
CA ARG A 55 -17.88 -1.08 7.11
C ARG A 55 -16.95 -0.07 6.42
N ARG A 56 -15.68 -0.41 6.22
CA ARG A 56 -14.71 0.49 5.60
C ARG A 56 -15.02 0.75 4.13
N ALA A 57 -15.49 -0.25 3.40
CA ALA A 57 -15.89 -0.06 2.01
C ALA A 57 -17.08 0.92 1.90
N ARG A 58 -18.06 0.85 2.81
CA ARG A 58 -19.17 1.83 2.89
C ARG A 58 -18.70 3.25 3.22
N GLU A 59 -17.61 3.38 3.97
CA GLU A 59 -16.96 4.67 4.27
C GLU A 59 -16.12 5.21 3.10
N GLY A 60 -16.05 4.48 1.98
CA GLY A 60 -15.35 4.90 0.75
C GLY A 60 -13.97 4.27 0.55
N LEU A 61 -13.54 3.35 1.42
CA LEU A 61 -12.29 2.60 1.21
C LEU A 61 -12.35 1.79 -0.09
N GLN A 62 -11.38 1.97 -0.98
CA GLN A 62 -11.33 1.26 -2.26
C GLN A 62 -10.48 -0.02 -2.21
N SER A 63 -9.45 -0.05 -1.37
CA SER A 63 -8.56 -1.20 -1.26
C SER A 63 -8.19 -1.53 0.18
N HIS A 64 -8.17 -2.83 0.49
CA HIS A 64 -7.86 -3.37 1.81
C HIS A 64 -6.88 -4.53 1.67
N VAL A 65 -5.79 -4.49 2.42
CA VAL A 65 -4.80 -5.57 2.53
C VAL A 65 -4.95 -6.24 3.90
N LEU A 66 -5.24 -7.54 3.87
CA LEU A 66 -5.30 -8.41 5.03
C LEU A 66 -3.91 -9.02 5.24
N CYS A 67 -3.24 -8.64 6.31
CA CYS A 67 -1.83 -8.92 6.49
C CYS A 67 -1.62 -10.15 7.38
N LEU A 68 -0.93 -11.16 6.84
CA LEU A 68 -0.45 -12.33 7.56
C LEU A 68 1.02 -12.19 7.97
N GLU A 69 1.69 -11.10 7.59
CA GLU A 69 3.14 -10.95 7.72
C GLU A 69 3.52 -10.08 8.93
N ASP A 70 4.08 -8.88 8.79
CA ASP A 70 4.68 -8.08 9.87
C ASP A 70 3.70 -7.71 10.99
N SER A 71 2.40 -7.67 10.70
CA SER A 71 1.36 -7.33 11.69
C SER A 71 0.86 -8.53 12.51
N VAL A 72 1.45 -9.71 12.30
CA VAL A 72 1.10 -10.96 12.97
C VAL A 72 2.36 -11.52 13.62
N ALA A 73 2.28 -12.05 14.84
CA ALA A 73 3.43 -12.70 15.47
C ALA A 73 3.66 -14.10 14.87
N ASP A 74 4.90 -14.60 14.89
CA ASP A 74 5.27 -15.89 14.28
C ASP A 74 4.47 -17.08 14.83
N ASP A 75 4.17 -17.07 16.12
CA ASP A 75 3.38 -18.09 16.81
C ASP A 75 1.87 -17.97 16.54
N GLN A 76 1.41 -16.85 15.98
CA GLN A 76 0.01 -16.58 15.68
C GLN A 76 -0.36 -16.83 14.21
N VAL A 77 0.59 -17.15 13.33
CA VAL A 77 0.34 -17.27 11.88
C VAL A 77 -0.75 -18.29 11.57
N ILE A 78 -0.69 -19.48 12.17
CA ILE A 78 -1.68 -20.53 11.93
C ILE A 78 -3.09 -20.07 12.35
N ALA A 79 -3.20 -19.41 13.51
CA ALA A 79 -4.46 -18.87 13.99
C ALA A 79 -4.97 -17.70 13.11
N ALA A 80 -4.07 -16.84 12.64
CA ALA A 80 -4.37 -15.73 11.76
C ALA A 80 -4.87 -16.22 10.40
N GLU A 81 -4.27 -17.26 9.82
CA GLU A 81 -4.78 -17.89 8.60
C GLU A 81 -6.16 -18.51 8.81
N ALA A 82 -6.36 -19.25 9.91
CA ALA A 82 -7.66 -19.84 10.20
C ALA A 82 -8.76 -18.76 10.34
N ASN A 83 -8.47 -17.66 11.04
CA ASN A 83 -9.36 -16.52 11.13
C ASN A 83 -9.60 -15.88 9.76
N LEU A 84 -8.55 -15.64 8.97
CA LEU A 84 -8.66 -15.08 7.62
C LEU A 84 -9.62 -15.90 6.74
N ILE A 85 -9.45 -17.21 6.70
CA ILE A 85 -10.31 -18.11 5.92
C ILE A 85 -11.76 -17.98 6.38
N SER A 86 -12.02 -18.12 7.68
CA SER A 86 -13.37 -18.04 8.24
C SER A 86 -14.05 -16.69 7.96
N GLN A 87 -13.31 -15.58 8.11
CA GLN A 87 -13.83 -14.23 7.89
C GLN A 87 -14.09 -13.96 6.41
N LEU A 88 -13.22 -14.43 5.50
CA LEU A 88 -13.44 -14.27 4.07
C LEU A 88 -14.61 -15.12 3.55
N GLN A 89 -14.82 -16.31 4.10
CA GLN A 89 -16.01 -17.11 3.82
C GLN A 89 -17.29 -16.39 4.28
N GLN A 90 -17.31 -15.87 5.51
CA GLN A 90 -18.44 -15.08 6.01
C GLN A 90 -18.70 -13.82 5.16
N TYR A 91 -17.64 -13.13 4.74
CA TYR A 91 -17.75 -11.95 3.88
C TYR A 91 -18.31 -12.30 2.50
N ALA A 92 -17.87 -13.43 1.91
CA ALA A 92 -18.39 -13.93 0.64
C ALA A 92 -19.87 -14.33 0.74
N ASP A 93 -20.26 -15.04 1.81
CA ASP A 93 -21.65 -15.44 2.06
C ASP A 93 -22.58 -14.24 2.25
N ALA A 94 -22.05 -13.12 2.74
CA ALA A 94 -22.78 -11.85 2.88
C ALA A 94 -22.89 -11.04 1.57
N GLY A 95 -22.45 -11.59 0.43
CA GLY A 95 -22.50 -10.96 -0.90
C GLY A 95 -21.16 -10.39 -1.37
N GLY A 96 -20.25 -10.08 -0.45
CA GLY A 96 -18.87 -9.68 -0.73
C GLY A 96 -18.70 -8.56 -1.76
N GLY A 97 -17.47 -8.44 -2.26
CA GLY A 97 -17.17 -7.66 -3.46
C GLY A 97 -17.45 -6.16 -3.37
N ASP A 98 -17.26 -5.51 -2.21
CA ASP A 98 -17.43 -4.05 -1.97
C ASP A 98 -16.20 -3.19 -2.34
N GLY A 99 -15.07 -3.80 -2.68
CA GLY A 99 -13.85 -3.11 -3.14
C GLY A 99 -12.74 -4.10 -3.52
N GLN A 100 -11.51 -3.60 -3.70
CA GLN A 100 -10.37 -4.45 -4.00
C GLN A 100 -9.77 -5.03 -2.71
N LEU A 101 -9.73 -6.36 -2.60
CA LEU A 101 -9.29 -7.06 -1.40
C LEU A 101 -8.05 -7.90 -1.69
N PHE A 102 -7.00 -7.70 -0.88
CA PHE A 102 -5.73 -8.39 -1.07
C PHE A 102 -5.28 -9.05 0.23
N VAL A 103 -4.46 -10.10 0.11
CA VAL A 103 -3.77 -10.71 1.25
C VAL A 103 -2.26 -10.47 1.13
N ARG A 104 -1.62 -9.92 2.17
CA ARG A 104 -0.15 -9.90 2.28
C ARG A 104 0.27 -11.21 2.93
N VAL A 105 0.83 -12.11 2.13
CA VAL A 105 1.38 -13.40 2.56
C VAL A 105 2.80 -13.21 3.11
N ARG A 106 3.34 -14.21 3.81
CA ARG A 106 4.74 -14.29 4.26
C ARG A 106 5.63 -15.07 3.29
N LEU A 107 5.08 -16.13 2.69
CA LEU A 107 5.82 -17.10 1.88
C LEU A 107 5.02 -17.47 0.62
N PRO A 108 5.70 -17.81 -0.49
CA PRO A 108 5.05 -18.23 -1.73
C PRO A 108 4.04 -19.36 -1.56
N ASP A 109 4.39 -20.38 -0.78
CA ASP A 109 3.58 -21.60 -0.61
C ASP A 109 2.23 -21.34 0.09
N GLN A 110 2.08 -20.20 0.77
CA GLN A 110 0.79 -19.83 1.37
C GLN A 110 -0.26 -19.51 0.31
N ILE A 111 0.13 -19.02 -0.87
CA ILE A 111 -0.82 -18.65 -1.93
C ILE A 111 -1.70 -19.84 -2.34
N PRO A 112 -1.14 -20.98 -2.81
CA PRO A 112 -1.96 -22.13 -3.20
C PRO A 112 -2.74 -22.73 -2.02
N ASP A 113 -2.17 -22.77 -0.81
CA ASP A 113 -2.87 -23.30 0.37
C ASP A 113 -4.09 -22.46 0.74
N LEU A 114 -3.94 -21.13 0.78
CA LEU A 114 -5.03 -20.20 1.09
C LEU A 114 -6.13 -20.29 0.04
N LEU A 115 -5.78 -20.28 -1.26
CA LEU A 115 -6.77 -20.37 -2.33
C LEU A 115 -7.54 -21.69 -2.28
N ARG A 116 -6.87 -22.80 -1.96
CA ARG A 116 -7.51 -24.11 -1.76
C ARG A 116 -8.47 -24.10 -0.58
N ARG A 117 -8.07 -23.54 0.57
CA ARG A 117 -8.89 -23.50 1.80
C ARG A 117 -10.07 -22.53 1.69
N LEU A 118 -9.92 -21.44 0.93
CA LEU A 118 -11.01 -20.50 0.65
C LEU A 118 -12.11 -21.13 -0.22
N GLY A 119 -11.76 -22.05 -1.11
CA GLY A 119 -12.71 -22.62 -2.06
C GLY A 119 -13.38 -21.52 -2.88
N GLY A 120 -14.72 -21.52 -2.95
CA GLY A 120 -15.48 -20.48 -3.67
C GLY A 120 -15.33 -19.07 -3.09
N ALA A 121 -14.98 -18.94 -1.79
CA ALA A 121 -14.81 -17.61 -1.18
C ALA A 121 -13.61 -16.84 -1.76
N ARG A 122 -12.72 -17.48 -2.52
CA ARG A 122 -11.60 -16.80 -3.20
C ARG A 122 -12.06 -15.75 -4.21
N GLU A 123 -13.30 -15.83 -4.70
CA GLU A 123 -13.87 -14.89 -5.69
C GLU A 123 -13.97 -13.45 -5.16
N VAL A 124 -13.95 -13.26 -3.83
CA VAL A 124 -13.93 -11.91 -3.23
C VAL A 124 -12.52 -11.30 -3.20
N LEU A 125 -11.47 -12.07 -3.51
CA LEU A 125 -10.10 -11.58 -3.55
C LEU A 125 -9.79 -10.96 -4.91
N SER A 126 -9.11 -9.83 -4.87
CA SER A 126 -8.47 -9.21 -6.03
C SER A 126 -7.04 -9.72 -6.23
N GLY A 127 -6.37 -10.19 -5.18
CA GLY A 127 -5.06 -10.81 -5.30
C GLY A 127 -4.16 -10.75 -4.07
N PHE A 128 -2.85 -10.66 -4.27
CA PHE A 128 -1.84 -10.79 -3.19
C PHE A 128 -0.83 -9.64 -3.16
N VAL A 129 -0.40 -9.27 -1.96
CA VAL A 129 0.78 -8.41 -1.74
C VAL A 129 1.97 -9.32 -1.42
N LEU A 130 3.08 -9.13 -2.14
CA LEU A 130 4.25 -10.01 -2.07
C LEU A 130 5.40 -9.28 -1.37
N PRO A 131 5.65 -9.53 -0.07
CA PRO A 131 6.70 -8.84 0.67
C PRO A 131 8.10 -9.25 0.19
N LYS A 132 9.09 -8.44 0.58
CA LYS A 132 10.52 -8.75 0.43
C LYS A 132 10.88 -9.21 -0.99
N PHE A 133 10.32 -8.52 -1.99
CA PHE A 133 10.33 -8.96 -3.38
C PHE A 133 11.70 -8.71 -4.03
N THR A 134 12.45 -9.78 -4.26
CA THR A 134 13.63 -9.84 -5.13
C THR A 134 13.32 -10.65 -6.38
N ALA A 135 14.15 -10.62 -7.43
CA ALA A 135 13.89 -11.46 -8.61
C ALA A 135 13.80 -12.98 -8.29
N PRO A 136 14.69 -13.58 -7.46
CA PRO A 136 14.59 -15.00 -7.12
C PRO A 136 13.35 -15.34 -6.27
N VAL A 137 13.00 -14.50 -5.30
CA VAL A 137 11.83 -14.74 -4.42
C VAL A 137 10.54 -14.45 -5.17
N GLY A 138 10.51 -13.38 -5.95
CA GLY A 138 9.38 -12.96 -6.75
C GLY A 138 8.97 -14.01 -7.78
N ARG A 139 9.95 -14.68 -8.41
CA ARG A 139 9.68 -15.78 -9.34
C ARG A 139 8.88 -16.90 -8.66
N LYS A 140 9.26 -17.28 -7.43
CA LYS A 140 8.53 -18.30 -6.64
C LYS A 140 7.10 -17.87 -6.33
N TYR A 141 6.89 -16.60 -5.96
CA TYR A 141 5.54 -16.08 -5.72
C TYR A 141 4.66 -16.15 -6.98
N LEU A 142 5.20 -15.75 -8.12
CA LEU A 142 4.49 -15.74 -9.39
C LEU A 142 4.16 -17.17 -9.86
N GLU A 143 5.11 -18.09 -9.78
CA GLU A 143 4.92 -19.51 -10.08
C GLU A 143 3.88 -20.15 -9.14
N ALA A 144 3.92 -19.83 -7.84
CA ALA A 144 2.96 -20.33 -6.86
C ALA A 144 1.53 -19.84 -7.15
N LEU A 145 1.37 -18.60 -7.61
CA LEU A 145 0.07 -18.07 -8.02
C LEU A 145 -0.41 -18.69 -9.34
N GLU A 146 0.48 -18.82 -10.32
CA GLU A 146 0.15 -19.39 -11.63
C GLU A 146 -0.27 -20.87 -11.53
N GLY A 147 0.38 -21.65 -10.67
CA GLY A 147 0.03 -23.04 -10.41
C GLY A 147 -1.21 -23.23 -9.53
N ALA A 148 -1.76 -22.18 -8.93
CA ALA A 148 -2.89 -22.29 -8.01
C ALA A 148 -4.24 -22.22 -8.75
N PRO A 149 -5.24 -23.05 -8.36
CA PRO A 149 -6.58 -22.98 -8.92
C PRO A 149 -7.21 -21.59 -8.73
N GLY A 150 -7.65 -20.97 -9.82
CA GLY A 150 -8.23 -19.61 -9.82
C GLY A 150 -7.21 -18.48 -9.67
N GLY A 151 -5.91 -18.78 -9.69
CA GLY A 151 -4.84 -17.78 -9.63
C GLY A 151 -4.65 -16.97 -10.92
N ASP A 152 -5.21 -17.43 -12.03
CA ASP A 152 -5.26 -16.72 -13.32
C ASP A 152 -6.05 -15.40 -13.28
N ARG A 153 -7.06 -15.30 -12.40
CA ARG A 153 -7.88 -14.09 -12.23
C ARG A 153 -7.33 -13.09 -11.21
N LEU A 154 -6.29 -13.48 -10.48
CA LEU A 154 -5.73 -12.70 -9.38
C LEU A 154 -4.51 -11.92 -9.84
N VAL A 155 -4.36 -10.71 -9.30
CA VAL A 155 -3.20 -9.85 -9.55
C VAL A 155 -2.27 -9.80 -8.34
N VAL A 156 -1.06 -9.30 -8.54
CA VAL A 156 -0.06 -9.17 -7.49
C VAL A 156 0.38 -7.72 -7.33
N MET A 157 0.78 -7.41 -6.11
CA MET A 157 1.47 -6.17 -5.76
C MET A 157 2.80 -6.49 -5.07
N PRO A 158 3.92 -6.55 -5.80
CA PRO A 158 5.24 -6.76 -5.22
C PRO A 158 5.65 -5.58 -4.33
N VAL A 159 6.28 -5.85 -3.19
CA VAL A 159 6.82 -4.84 -2.28
C VAL A 159 8.34 -4.83 -2.37
N VAL A 160 8.88 -3.71 -2.84
CA VAL A 160 10.32 -3.46 -2.95
C VAL A 160 10.81 -2.88 -1.63
N GLU A 161 11.51 -3.70 -0.85
CA GLU A 161 11.81 -3.40 0.54
C GLU A 161 13.06 -4.13 1.09
N THR A 162 13.91 -4.66 0.20
CA THR A 162 15.02 -5.56 0.56
C THR A 162 16.38 -4.87 0.64
N PRO A 163 17.35 -5.44 1.39
CA PRO A 163 18.67 -4.82 1.58
C PRO A 163 19.45 -4.56 0.29
N ASP A 164 19.32 -5.44 -0.70
CA ASP A 164 19.97 -5.30 -2.00
C ASP A 164 19.48 -4.08 -2.81
N VAL A 165 18.29 -3.57 -2.52
CA VAL A 165 17.77 -2.31 -3.06
C VAL A 165 18.22 -1.11 -2.23
N VAL A 166 18.42 -1.29 -0.92
CA VAL A 166 18.90 -0.24 -0.02
C VAL A 166 20.37 0.10 -0.33
N HIS A 167 21.24 -0.91 -0.40
CA HIS A 167 22.67 -0.73 -0.60
C HIS A 167 23.00 -0.22 -2.01
N GLN A 168 23.79 0.85 -2.09
CA GLN A 168 24.05 1.57 -3.34
C GLN A 168 24.78 0.68 -4.37
N GLU A 169 25.67 -0.20 -3.91
CA GLU A 169 26.49 -1.08 -4.74
C GLU A 169 25.66 -2.11 -5.52
N SER A 170 24.54 -2.56 -4.93
CA SER A 170 23.66 -3.59 -5.51
C SER A 170 22.38 -3.03 -6.11
N ARG A 171 21.93 -1.85 -5.69
CA ARG A 171 20.61 -1.29 -5.99
C ARG A 171 20.25 -1.35 -7.47
N THR A 172 21.10 -0.81 -8.34
CA THR A 172 20.83 -0.75 -9.78
C THR A 172 20.61 -2.15 -10.37
N TYR A 173 21.41 -3.13 -9.95
CA TYR A 173 21.27 -4.51 -10.42
C TYR A 173 20.00 -5.18 -9.89
N ALA A 174 19.71 -4.99 -8.60
CA ALA A 174 18.51 -5.51 -7.95
C ALA A 174 17.24 -4.97 -8.62
N LEU A 175 17.13 -3.64 -8.77
CA LEU A 175 15.99 -2.98 -9.40
C LEU A 175 15.80 -3.41 -10.86
N ARG A 176 16.88 -3.54 -11.63
CA ARG A 176 16.80 -4.05 -13.02
C ARG A 176 16.31 -5.49 -13.09
N SER A 177 16.79 -6.34 -12.19
CA SER A 177 16.37 -7.75 -12.14
C SER A 177 14.89 -7.88 -11.77
N ILE A 178 14.42 -7.07 -10.81
CA ILE A 178 13.00 -6.98 -10.45
C ILE A 178 12.20 -6.46 -11.66
N ALA A 179 12.59 -5.35 -12.27
CA ALA A 179 11.90 -4.77 -13.42
C ALA A 179 11.77 -5.75 -14.59
N HIS A 180 12.81 -6.53 -14.88
CA HIS A 180 12.78 -7.55 -15.91
C HIS A 180 11.73 -8.64 -15.59
N LEU A 181 11.76 -9.20 -14.38
CA LEU A 181 10.79 -10.21 -13.96
C LEU A 181 9.34 -9.69 -13.99
N LEU A 182 9.12 -8.44 -13.54
CA LEU A 182 7.80 -7.83 -13.57
C LEU A 182 7.32 -7.59 -15.02
N ALA A 183 8.23 -7.23 -15.93
CA ALA A 183 7.89 -7.08 -17.35
C ALA A 183 7.49 -8.41 -18.00
N GLU A 184 8.18 -9.52 -17.67
CA GLU A 184 7.80 -10.87 -18.11
C GLU A 184 6.40 -11.27 -17.64
N ASN A 185 5.95 -10.72 -16.50
CA ASN A 185 4.68 -11.06 -15.84
C ASN A 185 3.71 -9.87 -15.80
N ARG A 186 3.84 -8.93 -16.75
CA ARG A 186 3.16 -7.62 -16.72
C ARG A 186 1.66 -7.72 -16.47
N GLU A 187 1.01 -8.71 -17.08
CA GLU A 187 -0.44 -8.89 -16.99
C GLU A 187 -0.93 -9.17 -15.57
N ARG A 188 -0.07 -9.72 -14.72
CA ARG A 188 -0.40 -10.05 -13.32
C ARG A 188 -0.04 -8.93 -12.35
N VAL A 189 0.79 -7.96 -12.73
CA VAL A 189 1.29 -6.93 -11.80
C VAL A 189 0.34 -5.74 -11.79
N LEU A 190 -0.41 -5.58 -10.70
CA LEU A 190 -1.32 -4.45 -10.53
C LEU A 190 -0.54 -3.16 -10.24
N ALA A 191 0.33 -3.20 -9.24
CA ALA A 191 1.11 -2.04 -8.81
C ALA A 191 2.36 -2.47 -8.03
N VAL A 192 3.43 -1.69 -8.12
CA VAL A 192 4.64 -1.88 -7.30
C VAL A 192 4.51 -1.08 -6.01
N ARG A 193 4.84 -1.68 -4.87
CA ARG A 193 4.79 -1.03 -3.55
C ARG A 193 6.19 -0.82 -2.98
N ILE A 194 6.29 0.12 -2.05
CA ILE A 194 7.53 0.46 -1.35
C ILE A 194 7.36 0.17 0.14
N GLY A 195 8.21 -0.69 0.69
CA GLY A 195 8.23 -1.00 2.13
C GLY A 195 9.18 -0.09 2.89
N ALA A 196 8.77 1.15 3.13
CA ALA A 196 9.63 2.16 3.76
C ALA A 196 10.17 1.76 5.15
N THR A 197 9.38 1.04 5.94
CA THR A 197 9.79 0.60 7.28
C THR A 197 10.95 -0.38 7.20
N ASP A 198 10.89 -1.40 6.34
CA ASP A 198 12.01 -2.31 6.10
C ASP A 198 13.23 -1.57 5.52
N LEU A 199 13.04 -0.62 4.60
CA LEU A 199 14.16 0.20 4.09
C LEU A 199 14.87 0.96 5.23
N CYS A 200 14.13 1.52 6.18
CA CYS A 200 14.70 2.17 7.37
C CYS A 200 15.41 1.15 8.27
N ALA A 201 14.80 -0.02 8.49
CA ALA A 201 15.33 -1.06 9.35
C ALA A 201 16.68 -1.60 8.86
N VAL A 202 16.87 -1.75 7.55
CA VAL A 202 18.16 -2.15 6.96
C VAL A 202 19.27 -1.15 7.31
N LEU A 203 18.95 0.14 7.34
CA LEU A 203 19.90 1.21 7.67
C LEU A 203 20.00 1.47 9.18
N GLY A 204 19.24 0.76 10.01
CA GLY A 204 19.16 1.03 11.45
C GLY A 204 18.51 2.37 11.81
N LEU A 205 17.83 3.03 10.86
CA LEU A 205 17.25 4.36 11.05
C LEU A 205 15.98 4.28 11.87
N ARG A 206 15.88 5.13 12.89
CA ARG A 206 14.63 5.38 13.62
C ARG A 206 13.95 6.61 13.04
N ARG A 207 12.62 6.54 12.88
CA ARG A 207 11.85 7.62 12.26
C ARG A 207 10.77 8.12 13.23
N ASP A 208 10.85 9.38 13.60
CA ASP A 208 9.76 10.06 14.29
C ASP A 208 8.54 10.20 13.36
N ARG A 209 7.33 10.21 13.94
CA ARG A 209 6.07 10.51 13.26
C ARG A 209 6.09 11.85 12.53
N GLU A 210 6.85 12.82 13.03
CA GLU A 210 6.89 14.17 12.46
C GLU A 210 7.77 14.26 11.21
N LEU A 211 8.72 13.33 11.06
CA LEU A 211 9.64 13.26 9.93
C LEU A 211 9.04 12.42 8.78
N PRO A 212 8.71 13.03 7.62
CA PRO A 212 8.26 12.26 6.48
C PRO A 212 9.41 11.41 5.94
N ILE A 213 9.09 10.23 5.41
CA ILE A 213 10.07 9.30 4.84
C ILE A 213 10.93 9.93 3.73
N TYR A 214 10.39 10.95 3.04
CA TYR A 214 11.05 11.66 1.97
C TYR A 214 12.13 12.65 2.44
N ASP A 215 12.14 12.99 3.73
CA ASP A 215 13.19 13.84 4.33
C ASP A 215 14.37 13.00 4.86
N LEU A 216 14.23 11.68 4.92
CA LEU A 216 15.31 10.74 5.23
C LEU A 216 16.13 10.48 3.96
N HIS A 217 17.14 11.31 3.69
CA HIS A 217 17.86 11.31 2.42
C HIS A 217 18.32 9.93 1.91
N PRO A 218 18.91 9.02 2.73
CA PRO A 218 19.27 7.68 2.28
C PRO A 218 18.07 6.88 1.73
N VAL A 219 16.91 6.98 2.39
CA VAL A 219 15.68 6.29 1.97
C VAL A 219 15.01 7.02 0.80
N ALA A 220 14.99 8.35 0.81
CA ALA A 220 14.45 9.16 -0.27
C ALA A 220 15.17 8.90 -1.60
N SER A 221 16.50 8.70 -1.56
CA SER A 221 17.29 8.27 -2.73
C SER A 221 16.83 6.91 -3.26
N VAL A 222 16.64 5.92 -2.38
CA VAL A 222 16.12 4.59 -2.76
C VAL A 222 14.73 4.72 -3.41
N ILE A 223 13.83 5.49 -2.81
CA ILE A 223 12.48 5.73 -3.34
C ILE A 223 12.56 6.38 -4.73
N SER A 224 13.45 7.35 -4.91
CA SER A 224 13.64 8.04 -6.19
C SER A 224 14.08 7.08 -7.29
N ASP A 225 14.98 6.15 -6.98
CA ASP A 225 15.44 5.12 -7.93
C ASP A 225 14.33 4.11 -8.25
N ILE A 226 13.54 3.68 -7.26
CA ILE A 226 12.36 2.83 -7.48
C ILE A 226 11.39 3.52 -8.43
N VAL A 227 10.99 4.77 -8.14
CA VAL A 227 10.04 5.52 -8.99
C VAL A 227 10.59 5.69 -10.40
N SER A 228 11.87 6.05 -10.52
CA SER A 228 12.52 6.26 -11.83
C SER A 228 12.63 4.97 -12.65
N MET A 229 12.82 3.82 -12.01
CA MET A 229 12.91 2.52 -12.68
C MET A 229 11.53 2.01 -13.14
N PHE A 230 10.51 2.13 -12.28
CA PHE A 230 9.22 1.47 -12.51
C PHE A 230 8.15 2.40 -13.09
N SER A 231 8.17 3.72 -12.88
CA SER A 231 7.09 4.64 -13.29
C SER A 231 7.32 5.28 -14.66
N ARG A 232 7.74 4.50 -15.66
CA ARG A 232 8.03 5.02 -17.02
C ARG A 232 6.75 5.41 -17.78
N ALA A 233 6.76 6.59 -18.39
CA ALA A 233 5.63 7.11 -19.17
C ALA A 233 5.56 6.59 -20.63
N ASP A 234 6.51 5.73 -21.04
CA ASP A 234 6.62 5.19 -22.40
C ASP A 234 5.78 3.90 -22.63
N GLY A 235 4.85 3.60 -21.72
CA GLY A 235 4.02 2.40 -21.75
C GLY A 235 4.67 1.15 -21.15
N THR A 236 5.94 1.21 -20.76
CA THR A 236 6.61 0.08 -20.07
C THR A 236 6.52 0.16 -18.55
N GLY A 237 6.08 1.30 -18.00
CA GLY A 237 5.98 1.52 -16.57
C GLY A 237 4.86 0.74 -15.88
N PHE A 238 4.90 0.78 -14.55
CA PHE A 238 3.90 0.29 -13.61
C PHE A 238 3.45 1.46 -12.73
N VAL A 239 2.24 1.36 -12.17
CA VAL A 239 1.84 2.24 -11.07
C VAL A 239 2.68 1.90 -9.85
N VAL A 240 3.39 2.90 -9.31
CA VAL A 240 4.12 2.79 -8.03
C VAL A 240 3.29 3.45 -6.93
N THR A 241 3.00 2.69 -5.88
CA THR A 241 2.24 3.19 -4.72
C THR A 241 3.16 3.79 -3.66
N GLY A 242 2.65 4.78 -2.94
CA GLY A 242 3.35 5.36 -1.79
C GLY A 242 3.54 4.35 -0.66
N PRO A 243 4.56 4.55 0.20
CA PRO A 243 4.79 3.70 1.35
C PRO A 243 3.67 3.80 2.38
N VAL A 244 3.60 2.78 3.25
CA VAL A 244 2.65 2.75 4.37
C VAL A 244 2.90 3.94 5.29
N TRP A 245 1.81 4.53 5.78
CA TRP A 245 1.83 5.50 6.86
C TRP A 245 1.21 4.87 8.11
N GLU A 246 2.04 4.51 9.07
CA GLU A 246 1.71 3.71 10.26
C GLU A 246 1.09 4.55 11.40
N TYR A 247 1.13 5.87 11.30
CA TYR A 247 0.69 6.76 12.37
C TYR A 247 -0.73 7.26 12.17
N PHE A 248 -1.65 6.83 13.03
CA PHE A 248 -3.00 7.39 13.14
C PHE A 248 -2.99 8.53 14.16
N SER A 249 -3.31 9.75 13.74
CA SER A 249 -3.43 10.89 14.66
C SER A 249 -4.84 10.97 15.24
N THR A 250 -4.97 11.17 16.55
CA THR A 250 -6.23 11.53 17.24
C THR A 250 -6.65 12.99 17.03
N HIS A 251 -5.77 13.82 16.46
CA HIS A 251 -6.02 15.22 16.17
C HIS A 251 -5.81 15.49 14.67
N THR A 252 -6.69 16.28 14.09
CA THR A 252 -6.61 16.74 12.69
C THR A 252 -5.29 17.46 12.45
N ARG A 253 -4.38 16.84 11.69
CA ARG A 253 -3.17 17.51 11.21
C ARG A 253 -3.58 18.54 10.15
N LEU A 254 -3.27 19.80 10.39
CA LEU A 254 -3.22 20.82 9.33
C LEU A 254 -1.99 20.50 8.47
N PHE A 255 -2.20 20.12 7.20
CA PHE A 255 -1.11 19.85 6.28
C PHE A 255 -0.31 21.15 6.02
N LYS A 256 1.03 21.07 5.93
CA LYS A 256 1.93 22.20 5.63
C LYS A 256 1.51 23.10 4.41
N PRO A 257 0.84 22.62 3.34
CA PRO A 257 0.34 23.49 2.27
C PRO A 257 -0.86 24.39 2.67
N GLN A 258 -1.45 24.18 3.85
CA GLN A 258 -2.58 24.96 4.36
C GLN A 258 -2.15 26.20 5.15
N LEU A 259 -0.86 26.34 5.49
CA LEU A 259 -0.25 27.60 5.90
C LEU A 259 0.02 28.46 4.65
N ARG A 260 -1.05 28.82 3.92
CA ARG A 260 -0.96 29.84 2.88
C ARG A 260 -0.36 31.10 3.51
N SER A 261 0.48 31.84 2.78
CA SER A 261 1.06 33.10 3.28
C SER A 261 0.00 34.16 3.53
N THR A 262 -1.10 34.12 2.77
CA THR A 262 -2.14 35.14 2.71
C THR A 262 -2.74 35.51 4.07
N PRO A 263 -3.21 34.57 4.92
CA PRO A 263 -3.79 34.90 6.22
C PRO A 263 -2.78 35.56 7.18
N PHE A 264 -1.50 35.18 7.13
CA PHE A 264 -0.48 35.73 8.03
C PHE A 264 0.00 37.12 7.61
N VAL A 265 -0.08 37.42 6.31
CA VAL A 265 0.21 38.74 5.75
C VAL A 265 -0.99 39.67 5.94
N GLU A 266 -2.22 39.19 5.74
CA GLU A 266 -3.46 39.95 5.95
C GLU A 266 -3.70 40.33 7.43
N HIS A 267 -3.22 39.50 8.37
CA HIS A 267 -3.34 39.77 9.81
C HIS A 267 -2.08 40.39 10.43
N GLU A 268 -1.13 40.87 9.62
CA GLU A 268 0.10 41.56 10.07
C GLU A 268 0.93 40.78 11.12
N VAL A 269 0.85 39.44 11.12
CA VAL A 269 1.62 38.55 12.02
C VAL A 269 2.57 37.60 11.28
N PRO A 270 3.45 38.09 10.37
CA PRO A 270 4.42 37.24 9.69
C PRO A 270 5.44 36.63 10.66
N GLN A 271 5.70 37.30 11.79
CA GLN A 271 6.60 36.82 12.85
C GLN A 271 6.03 35.60 13.58
N LEU A 272 4.70 35.47 13.70
CA LEU A 272 4.05 34.30 14.29
C LEU A 272 4.23 33.08 13.37
N ARG A 273 4.14 33.26 12.05
CA ARG A 273 4.49 32.21 11.09
C ARG A 273 5.96 31.81 11.21
N SER A 274 6.87 32.78 11.28
CA SER A 274 8.30 32.51 11.49
C SER A 274 8.59 31.85 12.84
N ALA A 275 7.86 32.19 13.91
CA ALA A 275 7.99 31.57 15.22
C ALA A 275 7.39 30.16 15.29
N LEU A 276 6.29 29.90 14.56
CA LEU A 276 5.73 28.55 14.37
C LEU A 276 6.62 27.67 13.48
N LEU A 277 7.38 28.27 12.55
CA LEU A 277 8.39 27.60 11.74
C LEU A 277 9.72 27.41 12.47
N ALA A 278 10.12 28.37 13.31
CA ALA A 278 11.35 28.34 14.10
C ALA A 278 11.19 27.60 15.45
N GLY A 279 9.95 27.30 15.85
CA GLY A 279 9.64 26.38 16.94
C GLY A 279 10.09 24.94 16.67
N ASP A 280 10.42 24.62 15.42
CA ASP A 280 11.24 23.47 15.05
C ASP A 280 12.72 23.88 15.02
N LEU A 281 13.46 23.42 16.03
CA LEU A 281 14.92 23.35 16.14
C LEU A 281 15.51 22.43 15.03
N ASP A 282 15.34 22.82 13.78
CA ASP A 282 15.31 21.89 12.63
C ASP A 282 16.71 21.45 12.11
N GLY A 283 17.81 22.01 12.62
CA GLY A 283 19.17 21.64 12.19
C GLY A 283 19.82 20.59 13.09
N LEU A 284 19.96 20.93 14.38
CA LEU A 284 20.71 20.12 15.35
C LEU A 284 19.92 18.87 15.79
N ILE A 285 18.59 18.94 15.84
CA ILE A 285 17.75 17.77 16.18
C ILE A 285 17.74 16.76 15.03
N ARG A 286 17.78 17.20 13.76
CA ARG A 286 17.87 16.27 12.62
C ARG A 286 19.16 15.46 12.63
N GLU A 287 20.26 16.07 13.08
CA GLU A 287 21.54 15.37 13.23
C GLU A 287 21.47 14.33 14.35
N ILE A 288 20.87 14.67 15.50
CA ILE A 288 20.71 13.74 16.65
C ILE A 288 19.67 12.64 16.40
N VAL A 289 18.65 12.87 15.57
CA VAL A 289 17.62 11.87 15.24
C VAL A 289 18.13 10.86 14.20
N LEU A 290 19.16 11.21 13.43
CA LEU A 290 19.81 10.35 12.46
C LEU A 290 21.04 9.60 13.02
N ASP A 291 21.54 9.99 14.19
CA ASP A 291 22.52 9.27 15.03
C ASP A 291 21.86 8.20 15.92
#